data_AF-A0A7H0IST3-F1
#
_entry.id   AF-A0A7H0IST3-F1
#
_cell.length_a   1.000
_cell.length_b   1.000
_cell.length_c   1.000
_cell.angle_alpha   90.00
_cell.angle_beta   90.00
_cell.angle_gamma   90.00
#
_symmetry.space_group_name_H-M   'P 1'
#
loop_
_entity.id
_entity.type
_entity.pdbx_description
1 polymer ?
#
loop_
_entity_poly.entity_id
_entity_poly.type
_entity_poly.pdbx_seq_one_letter_code
_entity_poly.pdbx_strand_id
1 'polypeptide(L)'
;MDAGRRLSPQEIADNLRERIRIGDLKAGDRLPTQAELADEFGVERGAVRQALRSLQEDGLLTNVSKGSPPRIAETPVVEGEEPRPTMVALAPRLIDAFQVPHVRIDAACLTSESLIPALGEPLRLIHAGAVRPEKIDVRIMLPSRKINLAFPVQVGSSEGEDPVHDRWLAMRNAQGQVLRYNLSALRSHGIDINVTFRALPFTPPVKLYLLNGEEALMAYYTVARYEEPTEEGVLDMYDVRGTESLLFSFEKRTGQRDAAFVEESQRWFDALWETITTDLTLS
;
A
#
# COMPACT_ATOMS: atom_id res chain seq x y z
N MET A 1 -3.43 34.09 -37.47
CA MET A 1 -4.78 34.02 -36.87
C MET A 1 -5.10 32.54 -36.78
N ASP A 2 -5.00 31.99 -35.58
CA ASP A 2 -5.11 30.55 -35.34
C ASP A 2 -6.59 30.14 -35.43
N ALA A 3 -6.91 29.26 -36.36
CA ALA A 3 -8.27 28.80 -36.59
C ALA A 3 -8.71 27.97 -35.38
N GLY A 4 -9.74 28.44 -34.66
CA GLY A 4 -10.20 27.90 -33.39
C GLY A 4 -10.33 26.37 -33.39
N ARG A 5 -9.39 25.70 -32.72
CA ARG A 5 -9.48 24.27 -32.42
C ARG A 5 -10.62 24.08 -31.42
N ARG A 6 -11.73 23.52 -31.88
CA ARG A 6 -12.85 23.11 -31.01
C ARG A 6 -12.35 22.00 -30.08
N LEU A 7 -12.68 22.10 -28.80
CA LEU A 7 -12.34 21.07 -27.81
C LEU A 7 -13.01 19.76 -28.20
N SER A 8 -12.25 18.67 -28.11
CA SER A 8 -12.76 17.31 -28.29
C SER A 8 -13.61 16.88 -27.08
N PRO A 9 -14.51 15.89 -27.25
CA PRO A 9 -15.26 15.32 -26.12
C PRO A 9 -14.37 14.84 -24.97
N GLN A 10 -13.17 14.32 -25.29
CA GLN A 10 -12.22 13.86 -24.28
C GLN A 10 -11.63 15.02 -23.50
N GLU A 11 -11.18 16.09 -24.18
CA GLU A 11 -10.64 17.29 -23.52
C GLU A 11 -11.70 17.97 -22.62
N ILE A 12 -12.97 17.94 -23.02
CA ILE A 12 -14.09 18.44 -22.19
C ILE A 12 -14.29 17.55 -20.95
N ALA A 13 -14.26 16.22 -21.11
CA ALA A 13 -14.36 15.29 -19.99
C ALA A 13 -13.20 15.47 -19.02
N ASP A 14 -11.97 15.60 -19.51
CA ASP A 14 -10.77 15.80 -18.68
C ASP A 14 -10.83 17.11 -17.89
N ASN A 15 -11.32 18.20 -18.50
CA ASN A 15 -11.51 19.46 -17.79
C ASN A 15 -12.54 19.34 -16.65
N LEU A 16 -13.66 18.66 -16.90
CA LEU A 16 -14.68 18.41 -15.88
C LEU A 16 -14.17 17.46 -14.79
N ARG A 17 -13.39 16.42 -15.12
CA ARG A 17 -12.72 15.55 -14.13
C ARG A 17 -11.81 16.38 -13.23
N GLU A 18 -11.04 17.30 -13.80
CA GLU A 18 -10.12 18.14 -13.04
C GLU A 18 -10.88 19.06 -12.07
N ARG A 19 -11.96 19.69 -12.51
CA ARG A 19 -12.82 20.54 -11.65
C ARG A 19 -13.44 19.74 -10.49
N ILE A 20 -13.80 18.48 -10.73
CA ILE A 20 -14.25 17.57 -9.66
C ILE A 20 -13.10 17.26 -8.71
N ARG A 21 -11.92 16.92 -9.24
CA ARG A 21 -10.73 16.54 -8.47
C ARG A 21 -10.22 17.66 -7.56
N ILE A 22 -10.23 18.91 -8.04
CA ILE A 22 -9.76 20.07 -7.26
C ILE A 22 -10.85 20.66 -6.34
N GLY A 23 -12.07 20.12 -6.39
CA GLY A 23 -13.18 20.48 -5.49
C GLY A 23 -14.02 21.68 -5.93
N ASP A 24 -13.83 22.19 -7.16
CA ASP A 24 -14.67 23.24 -7.77
C ASP A 24 -16.08 22.72 -8.07
N LEU A 25 -16.22 21.42 -8.33
CA LEU A 25 -17.49 20.70 -8.45
C LEU A 25 -17.53 19.61 -7.36
N LYS A 26 -18.38 19.78 -6.35
CA LYS A 26 -18.45 18.89 -5.18
C LYS A 26 -19.45 17.76 -5.39
N ALA A 27 -19.28 16.67 -4.64
CA ALA A 27 -20.24 15.57 -4.61
C ALA A 27 -21.66 16.07 -4.32
N GLY A 28 -22.63 15.62 -5.10
CA GLY A 28 -24.03 16.06 -5.01
C GLY A 28 -24.34 17.38 -5.73
N ASP A 29 -23.33 18.16 -6.17
CA ASP A 29 -23.56 19.40 -6.92
C ASP A 29 -24.28 19.11 -8.24
N ARG A 30 -25.13 20.05 -8.65
CA ARG A 30 -25.75 20.01 -9.97
C ARG A 30 -24.73 20.51 -11.00
N LEU A 31 -24.48 19.75 -12.05
CA LEU A 31 -23.74 20.28 -13.18
C LEU A 31 -24.57 21.35 -13.91
N PRO A 32 -23.88 22.31 -14.57
CA PRO A 32 -24.50 23.12 -15.60
C PRO A 32 -25.13 22.23 -16.69
N THR A 33 -26.18 22.72 -17.32
CA THR A 33 -26.89 22.02 -18.39
C THR A 33 -26.00 21.80 -19.62
N GLN A 34 -26.37 20.85 -20.48
CA GLN A 34 -25.65 20.64 -21.75
C GLN A 34 -25.58 21.90 -22.63
N ALA A 35 -26.53 22.82 -22.49
CA ALA A 35 -26.53 24.08 -23.21
C ALA A 35 -25.48 25.04 -22.61
N GLU A 36 -25.50 25.22 -21.29
CA GLU A 36 -24.54 26.08 -20.59
C GLU A 36 -23.10 25.59 -20.77
N LEU A 37 -22.86 24.28 -20.68
CA LEU A 37 -21.52 23.70 -20.94
C LEU A 37 -21.10 23.87 -22.41
N ALA A 38 -22.03 23.75 -23.36
CA ALA A 38 -21.71 23.96 -24.77
C ALA A 38 -21.30 25.42 -25.04
N ASP A 39 -21.99 26.36 -24.39
CA ASP A 39 -21.66 27.79 -24.46
C ASP A 39 -20.33 28.09 -23.75
N GLU A 40 -20.08 27.50 -22.56
CA GLU A 40 -18.84 27.64 -21.79
C GLU A 40 -17.61 27.15 -22.58
N PHE A 41 -17.70 25.95 -23.17
CA PHE A 41 -16.59 25.35 -23.91
C PHE A 41 -16.53 25.80 -25.38
N GLY A 42 -17.52 26.56 -25.87
CA GLY A 42 -17.58 27.01 -27.26
C GLY A 42 -17.71 25.87 -28.28
N VAL A 43 -18.45 24.81 -27.93
CA VAL A 43 -18.60 23.58 -28.72
C VAL A 43 -20.06 23.23 -29.01
N GLU A 44 -20.28 22.27 -29.90
CA GLU A 44 -21.63 21.74 -30.16
C GLU A 44 -22.10 20.85 -29.00
N ARG A 45 -23.41 20.88 -28.70
CA ARG A 45 -24.04 20.07 -27.63
C ARG A 45 -23.76 18.57 -27.76
N GLY A 46 -23.50 18.08 -28.97
CA GLY A 46 -23.14 16.68 -29.22
C GLY A 46 -21.83 16.26 -28.55
N ALA A 47 -20.81 17.13 -28.57
CA ALA A 47 -19.52 16.87 -27.96
C ALA A 47 -19.62 16.83 -26.42
N VAL A 48 -20.35 17.79 -25.84
CA VAL A 48 -20.66 17.81 -24.40
C VAL A 48 -21.42 16.54 -23.99
N ARG A 49 -22.40 16.10 -24.79
CA ARG A 49 -23.16 14.87 -24.50
C ARG A 49 -22.27 13.63 -24.47
N GLN A 50 -21.29 13.54 -25.37
CA GLN A 50 -20.33 12.44 -25.39
C GLN A 50 -19.37 12.51 -24.19
N ALA A 51 -18.89 13.71 -23.83
CA ALA A 51 -18.08 13.93 -22.63
C ALA A 51 -18.83 13.51 -21.35
N LEU A 52 -20.06 13.97 -21.18
CA LEU A 52 -20.90 13.62 -20.02
C LEU A 52 -21.22 12.12 -19.97
N ARG A 53 -21.35 11.45 -21.12
CA ARG A 53 -21.52 10.00 -21.15
C ARG A 53 -20.27 9.28 -20.63
N SER A 54 -19.08 9.71 -21.05
CA SER A 54 -17.83 9.16 -20.53
C SER A 54 -17.73 9.36 -19.01
N LEU A 55 -18.07 10.54 -18.49
CA LEU A 55 -18.09 10.78 -17.04
C LEU A 55 -19.14 9.94 -16.30
N GLN A 56 -20.27 9.63 -16.94
CA GLN A 56 -21.28 8.73 -16.40
C GLN A 56 -20.80 7.27 -16.38
N GLU A 57 -20.13 6.82 -17.45
CA GLU A 57 -19.49 5.50 -17.55
C GLU A 57 -18.39 5.34 -16.50
N ASP A 58 -17.66 6.42 -16.20
CA ASP A 58 -16.66 6.50 -15.12
C ASP A 58 -17.28 6.55 -13.71
N GLY A 59 -18.61 6.58 -13.59
CA GLY A 59 -19.31 6.68 -12.31
C GLY A 59 -19.18 8.04 -11.61
N LEU A 60 -18.72 9.08 -12.31
CA LEU A 60 -18.57 10.43 -11.76
C LEU A 60 -19.86 11.25 -11.78
N LEU A 61 -20.88 10.79 -12.51
CA LEU A 61 -22.19 11.46 -12.61
C LEU A 61 -23.35 10.54 -12.23
N THR A 62 -24.34 11.08 -11.52
CA THR A 62 -25.62 10.42 -11.21
C THR A 62 -26.81 11.19 -11.80
N ASN A 63 -27.98 10.55 -11.79
CA ASN A 63 -29.26 11.15 -12.21
C ASN A 63 -29.31 11.65 -13.66
N VAL A 64 -28.71 10.91 -14.60
CA VAL A 64 -28.79 11.18 -16.05
C VAL A 64 -30.14 10.71 -16.63
N SER A 65 -31.24 11.09 -15.98
CA SER A 65 -32.61 10.83 -16.45
C SER A 65 -33.14 12.03 -17.27
N LYS A 66 -34.10 11.77 -18.17
CA LYS A 66 -34.65 12.81 -19.06
C LYS A 66 -35.32 13.93 -18.23
N GLY A 67 -34.71 15.11 -18.21
CA GLY A 67 -35.32 16.36 -17.73
C GLY A 67 -34.67 17.00 -16.51
N SER A 68 -33.64 16.39 -15.92
CA SER A 68 -32.86 17.01 -14.82
C SER A 68 -31.38 17.11 -15.18
N PRO A 69 -30.67 18.18 -14.79
CA PRO A 69 -29.22 18.27 -14.96
C PRO A 69 -28.55 17.10 -14.22
N PRO A 70 -27.49 16.50 -14.80
CA PRO A 70 -26.70 15.50 -14.10
C PRO A 70 -26.19 16.08 -12.78
N ARG A 71 -26.07 15.23 -11.77
CA ARG A 71 -25.36 15.60 -10.54
C ARG A 71 -23.98 14.97 -10.56
N ILE A 72 -23.02 15.65 -9.93
CA ILE A 72 -21.79 14.99 -9.52
C ILE A 72 -22.22 13.85 -8.62
N ALA A 73 -21.80 12.65 -8.99
CA ALA A 73 -22.12 11.47 -8.23
C ALA A 73 -21.73 11.72 -6.78
N GLU A 74 -22.63 11.40 -5.86
CA GLU A 74 -22.24 11.00 -4.51
C GLU A 74 -21.59 9.62 -4.61
N THR A 75 -20.62 9.46 -5.51
CA THR A 75 -19.58 8.47 -5.29
C THR A 75 -19.03 8.92 -3.94
N PRO A 76 -18.96 8.03 -2.93
CA PRO A 76 -18.10 8.35 -1.82
C PRO A 76 -16.82 8.77 -2.51
N VAL A 77 -16.31 9.96 -2.22
CA VAL A 77 -14.86 10.08 -2.23
C VAL A 77 -14.48 8.81 -1.49
N VAL A 78 -13.87 7.84 -2.17
CA VAL A 78 -13.13 6.84 -1.45
C VAL A 78 -12.08 7.74 -0.84
N GLU A 79 -12.40 8.32 0.31
CA GLU A 79 -11.45 8.87 1.24
C GLU A 79 -10.54 7.68 1.35
N GLY A 80 -9.43 7.72 0.60
CA GLY A 80 -8.43 6.67 0.66
C GLY A 80 -8.20 6.52 2.14
N GLU A 81 -8.55 5.33 2.66
CA GLU A 81 -8.80 5.14 4.08
C GLU A 81 -7.69 5.86 4.85
N GLU A 82 -8.05 6.86 5.67
CA GLU A 82 -7.04 7.73 6.29
C GLU A 82 -5.91 6.87 6.84
N PRO A 83 -4.63 7.20 6.58
CA PRO A 83 -3.52 6.36 7.01
C PRO A 83 -3.63 6.06 8.51
N ARG A 84 -3.74 4.77 8.85
CA ARG A 84 -3.82 4.30 10.24
C ARG A 84 -2.48 3.68 10.65
N PRO A 85 -2.21 3.57 11.97
CA PRO A 85 -1.06 2.81 12.46
C PRO A 85 -0.97 1.43 11.80
N THR A 86 0.24 1.01 11.41
CA THR A 86 0.47 -0.25 10.67
C THR A 86 -0.16 -1.45 11.36
N MET A 87 -0.09 -1.50 12.70
CA MET A 87 -0.67 -2.57 13.51
C MET A 87 -2.19 -2.72 13.32
N VAL A 88 -2.88 -1.64 12.95
CA VAL A 88 -4.33 -1.62 12.71
C VAL A 88 -4.64 -1.79 11.22
N ALA A 89 -3.89 -1.10 10.36
CA ALA A 89 -4.20 -0.99 8.94
C ALA A 89 -3.89 -2.26 8.14
N LEU A 90 -2.86 -3.03 8.53
CA LEU A 90 -2.36 -4.13 7.69
C LEU A 90 -3.29 -5.36 7.69
N ALA A 91 -3.90 -5.69 8.83
CA ALA A 91 -4.75 -6.88 8.98
C ALA A 91 -5.91 -6.95 7.98
N PRO A 92 -6.79 -5.94 7.83
CA PRO A 92 -7.89 -6.00 6.85
C PRO A 92 -7.40 -6.22 5.42
N ARG A 93 -6.27 -5.60 5.04
CA ARG A 93 -5.71 -5.75 3.69
C ARG A 93 -5.20 -7.16 3.42
N LEU A 94 -4.62 -7.81 4.43
CA LEU A 94 -4.25 -9.22 4.32
C LEU A 94 -5.47 -10.14 4.29
N ILE A 95 -6.58 -9.81 4.96
CA ILE A 95 -7.83 -10.59 4.85
C ILE A 95 -8.33 -10.59 3.40
N ASP A 96 -8.33 -9.42 2.76
CA ASP A 96 -8.73 -9.26 1.37
C ASP A 96 -7.74 -9.93 0.40
N ALA A 97 -6.43 -9.77 0.63
CA ALA A 97 -5.39 -10.36 -0.21
C ALA A 97 -5.42 -11.90 -0.23
N PHE A 98 -5.98 -12.55 0.80
CA PHE A 98 -6.09 -14.01 0.85
C PHE A 98 -7.30 -14.57 0.11
N GLN A 99 -8.19 -13.74 -0.45
CA GLN A 99 -9.42 -14.18 -1.14
C GLN A 99 -9.19 -14.72 -2.57
N VAL A 100 -7.94 -14.76 -3.04
CA VAL A 100 -7.59 -15.19 -4.41
C VAL A 100 -6.94 -16.58 -4.42
N PRO A 101 -7.00 -17.31 -5.55
CA PRO A 101 -6.37 -18.64 -5.65
C PRO A 101 -4.84 -18.61 -5.45
N HIS A 102 -4.18 -17.55 -5.92
CA HIS A 102 -2.74 -17.36 -5.76
C HIS A 102 -2.46 -16.08 -4.98
N VAL A 103 -2.12 -16.25 -3.70
CA VAL A 103 -1.73 -15.16 -2.81
C VAL A 103 -0.24 -14.87 -3.00
N ARG A 104 0.11 -13.60 -3.23
CA ARG A 104 1.49 -13.11 -3.29
C ARG A 104 1.65 -11.95 -2.34
N ILE A 105 2.64 -12.06 -1.45
CA ILE A 105 2.99 -11.01 -0.50
C ILE A 105 4.48 -10.73 -0.61
N ASP A 106 4.82 -9.52 -1.01
CA ASP A 106 6.20 -9.05 -1.03
C ASP A 106 6.37 -7.97 0.05
N ALA A 107 7.35 -8.09 0.93
CA ALA A 107 7.54 -7.17 2.05
C ALA A 107 9.00 -6.73 2.21
N ALA A 108 9.26 -5.44 2.28
CA ALA A 108 10.56 -4.88 2.63
C ALA A 108 10.41 -4.06 3.92
N CYS A 109 11.02 -4.50 5.01
CA CYS A 109 10.78 -3.92 6.34
C CYS A 109 11.96 -4.16 7.28
N LEU A 110 12.02 -3.39 8.38
CA LEU A 110 13.07 -3.50 9.41
C LEU A 110 12.98 -4.84 10.18
N THR A 111 11.75 -5.26 10.48
CA THR A 111 11.40 -6.52 11.16
C THR A 111 10.05 -7.03 10.66
N SER A 112 9.70 -8.29 10.96
CA SER A 112 8.41 -8.89 10.58
C SER A 112 7.31 -8.69 11.62
N GLU A 113 7.51 -7.81 12.61
CA GLU A 113 6.64 -7.64 13.78
C GLU A 113 5.17 -7.44 13.42
N SER A 114 4.86 -6.51 12.50
CA SER A 114 3.46 -6.19 12.15
C SER A 114 2.79 -7.26 11.28
N LEU A 115 3.55 -8.08 10.54
CA LEU A 115 2.99 -9.13 9.68
C LEU A 115 2.42 -10.29 10.49
N ILE A 116 3.06 -10.65 11.60
CA ILE A 116 2.66 -11.79 12.43
C ILE A 116 1.20 -11.66 12.92
N PRO A 117 0.80 -10.58 13.63
CA PRO A 117 -0.57 -10.42 14.07
C PRO A 117 -1.54 -10.17 12.89
N ALA A 118 -1.10 -9.45 11.86
CA ALA A 118 -1.95 -9.15 10.70
C ALA A 118 -2.36 -10.40 9.90
N LEU A 119 -1.55 -11.47 9.95
CA LEU A 119 -1.86 -12.76 9.35
C LEU A 119 -2.76 -13.65 10.21
N GLY A 120 -3.03 -13.29 11.47
CA GLY A 120 -3.83 -14.13 12.36
C GLY A 120 -5.20 -14.49 11.78
N GLU A 121 -5.94 -13.49 11.28
CA GLU A 121 -7.29 -13.70 10.74
C GLU A 121 -7.30 -14.45 9.40
N PRO A 122 -6.48 -14.11 8.38
CA PRO A 122 -6.37 -14.92 7.17
C PRO A 122 -6.11 -16.41 7.45
N LEU A 123 -5.18 -16.71 8.36
CA LEU A 123 -4.83 -18.08 8.74
C LEU A 123 -6.00 -18.78 9.45
N ARG A 124 -6.72 -18.07 10.35
CA ARG A 124 -7.92 -18.58 11.01
C ARG A 124 -9.02 -18.92 9.99
N LEU A 125 -9.23 -18.08 8.99
CA LEU A 125 -10.22 -18.30 7.93
C LEU A 125 -9.88 -19.51 7.05
N ILE A 126 -8.59 -19.75 6.78
CA ILE A 126 -8.15 -20.99 6.11
C ILE A 126 -8.44 -22.21 6.97
N HIS A 127 -8.09 -22.18 8.26
CA HIS A 127 -8.38 -23.28 9.18
C HIS A 127 -9.88 -23.55 9.35
N ALA A 128 -10.72 -22.51 9.26
CA ALA A 128 -12.18 -22.65 9.24
C ALA A 128 -12.72 -23.16 7.89
N GLY A 129 -11.89 -23.28 6.87
CA GLY A 129 -12.27 -23.68 5.52
C GLY A 129 -13.06 -22.64 4.74
N ALA A 130 -13.14 -21.39 5.24
CA ALA A 130 -13.86 -20.28 4.65
C ALA A 130 -13.10 -19.65 3.47
N VAL A 131 -11.76 -19.71 3.50
CA VAL A 131 -10.86 -19.25 2.44
C VAL A 131 -9.93 -20.40 2.08
N ARG A 132 -9.69 -20.63 0.79
CA ARG A 132 -8.93 -21.79 0.31
C ARG A 132 -8.03 -21.42 -0.88
N PRO A 133 -6.92 -20.70 -0.65
CA PRO A 133 -5.94 -20.44 -1.70
C PRO A 133 -5.34 -21.76 -2.18
N GLU A 134 -4.98 -21.83 -3.45
CA GLU A 134 -4.23 -22.95 -4.02
C GLU A 134 -2.73 -22.77 -3.76
N LYS A 135 -2.26 -21.52 -3.77
CA LYS A 135 -0.86 -21.16 -3.61
C LYS A 135 -0.67 -19.89 -2.81
N ILE A 136 0.37 -19.86 -1.96
CA ILE A 136 0.81 -18.68 -1.22
C ILE A 136 2.33 -18.52 -1.39
N ASP A 137 2.74 -17.45 -2.07
CA ASP A 137 4.14 -17.02 -2.20
C ASP A 137 4.38 -15.78 -1.32
N VAL A 138 5.33 -15.87 -0.39
CA VAL A 138 5.71 -14.76 0.49
C VAL A 138 7.21 -14.50 0.37
N ARG A 139 7.58 -13.29 -0.06
CA ARG A 139 8.98 -12.85 -0.20
C ARG A 139 9.25 -11.69 0.74
N ILE A 140 10.23 -11.85 1.63
CA ILE A 140 10.50 -10.85 2.68
C ILE A 140 11.95 -10.42 2.62
N MET A 141 12.16 -9.12 2.54
CA MET A 141 13.46 -8.47 2.61
C MET A 141 13.62 -7.81 3.98
N LEU A 142 14.58 -8.28 4.77
CA LEU A 142 14.94 -7.74 6.08
C LEU A 142 16.41 -7.30 6.06
N PRO A 143 16.83 -6.31 6.87
CA PRO A 143 18.22 -5.88 6.91
C PRO A 143 19.13 -7.03 7.30
N SER A 144 20.29 -7.11 6.65
CA SER A 144 21.33 -8.09 6.95
C SER A 144 21.81 -7.96 8.39
N ARG A 145 22.33 -9.05 8.96
CA ARG A 145 23.05 -9.00 10.25
C ARG A 145 24.46 -8.39 10.13
N LYS A 146 24.94 -8.17 8.91
CA LYS A 146 26.32 -7.74 8.62
C LYS A 146 26.43 -6.25 8.30
N ILE A 147 25.37 -5.47 8.52
CA ILE A 147 25.37 -4.05 8.23
C ILE A 147 25.35 -3.25 9.52
N ASN A 148 25.98 -2.09 9.49
CA ASN A 148 25.78 -1.07 10.50
C ASN A 148 24.40 -0.45 10.24
N LEU A 149 23.49 -0.60 11.18
CA LEU A 149 22.15 -0.03 11.06
C LEU A 149 22.22 1.50 11.22
N ALA A 150 21.38 2.22 10.47
CA ALA A 150 21.11 3.61 10.76
C ALA A 150 20.18 3.74 11.98
N PHE A 151 19.34 2.73 12.21
CA PHE A 151 18.49 2.50 13.36
C PHE A 151 17.99 1.04 13.36
N PRO A 152 17.68 0.46 14.53
CA PRO A 152 17.97 1.03 15.84
C PRO A 152 19.46 1.00 16.16
N VAL A 153 19.92 2.00 16.91
CA VAL A 153 21.31 2.13 17.38
C VAL A 153 21.35 2.74 18.77
N GLN A 154 22.33 2.35 19.58
CA GLN A 154 22.54 2.95 20.90
C GLN A 154 22.96 4.43 20.79
N VAL A 155 22.42 5.29 21.66
CA VAL A 155 22.84 6.70 21.72
C VAL A 155 24.27 6.78 22.25
N GLY A 156 25.13 7.47 21.51
CA GLY A 156 26.51 7.72 21.93
C GLY A 156 27.46 6.52 21.80
N SER A 157 27.05 5.44 21.12
CA SER A 157 27.95 4.32 20.85
C SER A 157 29.12 4.74 19.94
N SER A 158 30.36 4.54 20.41
CA SER A 158 31.54 4.42 19.56
C SER A 158 31.80 2.95 19.23
N GLU A 159 32.44 2.65 18.10
CA GLU A 159 32.70 1.29 17.58
C GLU A 159 32.93 0.24 18.70
N GLY A 160 32.00 -0.73 18.82
CA GLY A 160 31.95 -1.70 19.92
C GLY A 160 30.69 -2.59 19.85
N GLU A 161 30.42 -3.34 20.93
CA GLU A 161 29.16 -4.08 21.13
C GLU A 161 27.99 -3.08 21.22
N ASP A 162 26.99 -3.27 20.36
CA ASP A 162 25.74 -2.49 20.38
C ASP A 162 24.62 -3.42 20.89
N PRO A 163 24.29 -3.38 22.19
CA PRO A 163 23.22 -4.22 22.76
C PRO A 163 21.86 -3.95 22.11
N VAL A 164 21.66 -2.76 21.51
CA VAL A 164 20.46 -2.45 20.73
C VAL A 164 20.44 -3.28 19.43
N HIS A 165 21.57 -3.36 18.73
CA HIS A 165 21.70 -4.17 17.53
C HIS A 165 21.49 -5.66 17.82
N ASP A 166 22.10 -6.19 18.88
CA ASP A 166 21.97 -7.60 19.25
C ASP A 166 20.52 -7.96 19.62
N ARG A 167 19.86 -7.10 20.39
CA ARG A 167 18.45 -7.23 20.72
C ARG A 167 17.56 -7.19 19.48
N TRP A 168 17.78 -6.20 18.60
CA TRP A 168 17.06 -6.10 17.33
C TRP A 168 17.24 -7.35 16.48
N LEU A 169 18.47 -7.86 16.38
CA LEU A 169 18.81 -9.03 15.59
C LEU A 169 18.09 -10.28 16.10
N ALA A 170 18.06 -10.47 17.42
CA ALA A 170 17.32 -11.54 18.07
C ALA A 170 15.80 -11.44 17.78
N MET A 171 15.21 -10.25 17.95
CA MET A 171 13.79 -10.01 17.67
C MET A 171 13.45 -10.25 16.19
N ARG A 172 14.23 -9.69 15.26
CA ARG A 172 14.07 -9.87 13.82
C ARG A 172 14.10 -11.36 13.44
N ASN A 173 15.06 -12.13 13.98
CA ASN A 173 15.16 -13.56 13.72
C ASN A 173 13.96 -14.34 14.25
N ALA A 174 13.60 -14.12 15.52
CA ALA A 174 12.47 -14.79 16.16
C ALA A 174 11.16 -14.53 15.40
N GLN A 175 10.90 -13.27 15.04
CA GLN A 175 9.71 -12.89 14.27
C GLN A 175 9.68 -13.54 12.88
N GLY A 176 10.82 -13.57 12.17
CA GLY A 176 10.91 -14.26 10.88
C GLY A 176 10.64 -15.76 10.99
N GLN A 177 11.15 -16.41 12.04
CA GLN A 177 10.92 -17.83 12.30
C GLN A 177 9.44 -18.13 12.58
N VAL A 178 8.81 -17.35 13.46
CA VAL A 178 7.38 -17.48 13.79
C VAL A 178 6.53 -17.32 12.53
N LEU A 179 6.81 -16.29 11.73
CA LEU A 179 6.09 -16.02 10.49
C LEU A 179 6.21 -17.19 9.50
N ARG A 180 7.43 -17.69 9.28
CA ARG A 180 7.68 -18.84 8.41
C ARG A 180 6.94 -20.08 8.88
N TYR A 181 6.96 -20.35 10.19
CA TYR A 181 6.28 -21.49 10.80
C TYR A 181 4.76 -21.41 10.58
N ASN A 182 4.15 -20.27 10.91
CA ASN A 182 2.70 -20.06 10.80
C ASN A 182 2.19 -20.28 9.36
N LEU A 183 2.89 -19.73 8.37
CA LEU A 183 2.54 -19.93 6.96
C LEU A 183 2.80 -21.37 6.49
N SER A 184 3.92 -21.97 6.88
CA SER A 184 4.27 -23.34 6.47
C SER A 184 3.31 -24.38 7.03
N ALA A 185 2.71 -24.12 8.21
CA ALA A 185 1.70 -24.99 8.80
C ALA A 185 0.45 -25.17 7.91
N LEU A 186 0.15 -24.18 7.05
CA LEU A 186 -0.97 -24.23 6.10
C LEU A 186 -0.80 -25.28 5.01
N ARG A 187 0.41 -25.84 4.80
CA ARG A 187 0.63 -26.97 3.87
C ARG A 187 -0.25 -28.19 4.22
N SER A 188 -0.62 -28.34 5.49
CA SER A 188 -1.57 -29.38 5.93
C SER A 188 -2.97 -29.26 5.30
N HIS A 189 -3.32 -28.08 4.77
CA HIS A 189 -4.57 -27.82 4.04
C HIS A 189 -4.45 -28.06 2.53
N GLY A 190 -3.34 -28.64 2.06
CA GLY A 190 -3.10 -28.91 0.63
C GLY A 190 -2.69 -27.68 -0.19
N ILE A 191 -2.30 -26.60 0.48
CA ILE A 191 -1.88 -25.35 -0.16
C ILE A 191 -0.39 -25.42 -0.50
N ASP A 192 -0.01 -24.99 -1.71
CA ASP A 192 1.40 -24.79 -2.07
C ASP A 192 1.95 -23.53 -1.41
N ILE A 193 2.89 -23.67 -0.47
CA ILE A 193 3.43 -22.57 0.33
C ILE A 193 4.91 -22.38 0.06
N ASN A 194 5.29 -21.18 -0.37
CA ASN A 194 6.67 -20.76 -0.50
C ASN A 194 6.91 -19.48 0.31
N VAL A 195 7.86 -19.54 1.26
CA VAL A 195 8.22 -18.39 2.09
C VAL A 195 9.73 -18.21 2.03
N THR A 196 10.17 -17.11 1.43
CA THR A 196 11.58 -16.82 1.21
C THR A 196 11.97 -15.51 1.90
N PHE A 197 13.15 -15.51 2.54
CA PHE A 197 13.71 -14.32 3.18
C PHE A 197 15.04 -13.96 2.53
N ARG A 198 15.24 -12.68 2.23
CA ARG A 198 16.51 -12.13 1.72
C ARG A 198 17.01 -10.97 2.56
N ALA A 199 18.33 -10.83 2.60
CA ALA A 199 19.05 -9.86 3.41
C ALA A 199 19.30 -8.58 2.61
N LEU A 200 18.75 -7.46 3.09
CA LEU A 200 19.00 -6.11 2.56
C LEU A 200 20.38 -5.62 3.00
N PRO A 201 21.17 -5.02 2.11
CA PRO A 201 22.48 -4.45 2.45
C PRO A 201 22.40 -3.04 3.05
N PHE A 202 21.21 -2.56 3.41
CA PHE A 202 21.00 -1.24 4.00
C PHE A 202 19.82 -1.26 4.99
N THR A 203 19.72 -0.20 5.81
CA THR A 203 18.57 0.04 6.70
C THR A 203 17.43 0.64 5.89
N PRO A 204 16.28 -0.04 5.72
CA PRO A 204 15.19 0.46 4.89
C PRO A 204 14.56 1.71 5.54
N PRO A 205 14.46 2.85 4.83
CA PRO A 205 13.90 4.09 5.39
C PRO A 205 12.37 4.07 5.48
N VAL A 206 11.73 3.12 4.78
CA VAL A 206 10.29 2.89 4.76
C VAL A 206 10.04 1.39 4.92
N LYS A 207 8.84 1.03 5.36
CA LYS A 207 8.30 -0.31 5.11
C LYS A 207 7.43 -0.28 3.86
N LEU A 208 7.47 -1.38 3.12
CA LEU A 208 6.66 -1.61 1.94
C LEU A 208 6.06 -3.01 2.03
N TYR A 209 4.75 -3.12 1.80
CA TYR A 209 4.04 -4.38 1.54
C TYR A 209 3.37 -4.28 0.17
N LEU A 210 3.54 -5.29 -0.66
CA LEU A 210 2.87 -5.41 -1.96
C LEU A 210 2.01 -6.66 -1.93
N LEU A 211 0.73 -6.50 -2.23
CA LEU A 211 -0.27 -7.55 -2.11
C LEU A 211 -0.82 -7.87 -3.50
N ASN A 212 -0.59 -9.11 -3.95
CA ASN A 212 -1.09 -9.68 -5.21
C ASN A 212 -0.79 -8.87 -6.49
N GLY A 213 0.14 -7.91 -6.44
CA GLY A 213 0.38 -6.97 -7.53
C GLY A 213 -0.74 -5.93 -7.75
N GLU A 214 -1.71 -5.85 -6.83
CA GLU A 214 -2.89 -4.99 -6.91
C GLU A 214 -2.81 -3.79 -5.96
N GLU A 215 -2.11 -3.95 -4.83
CA GLU A 215 -2.03 -2.95 -3.78
C GLU A 215 -0.61 -2.82 -3.23
N ALA A 216 -0.20 -1.58 -2.98
CA ALA A 216 1.02 -1.23 -2.30
C ALA A 216 0.69 -0.45 -1.01
N LEU A 217 1.26 -0.92 0.10
CA LEU A 217 1.13 -0.30 1.41
C LEU A 217 2.51 0.19 1.85
N MET A 218 2.64 1.49 2.14
CA MET A 218 3.92 2.09 2.51
C MET A 218 3.81 2.86 3.82
N ALA A 219 4.81 2.77 4.69
CA ALA A 219 4.92 3.65 5.87
C ALA A 219 6.35 4.13 6.08
N TYR A 220 6.50 5.35 6.57
CA TYR A 220 7.80 5.91 6.92
C TYR A 220 8.24 5.43 8.31
N TYR A 221 9.54 5.14 8.44
CA TYR A 221 10.15 4.97 9.75
C TYR A 221 10.60 6.33 10.28
N THR A 222 9.87 6.86 11.27
CA THR A 222 10.25 8.10 11.96
C THR A 222 11.17 7.77 13.13
N VAL A 223 12.44 8.13 13.01
CA VAL A 223 13.45 7.90 14.06
C VAL A 223 13.23 8.88 15.20
N ALA A 224 13.21 8.37 16.42
CA ALA A 224 13.19 9.16 17.64
C ALA A 224 14.11 8.54 18.69
N ARG A 225 14.47 9.33 19.71
CA ARG A 225 15.21 8.83 20.87
C ARG A 225 14.24 8.20 21.85
N TYR A 226 14.57 7.00 22.31
CA TYR A 226 13.80 6.23 23.28
C TYR A 226 14.71 5.75 24.40
N GLU A 227 14.17 5.78 25.61
CA GLU A 227 14.78 5.18 26.79
C GLU A 227 13.89 4.02 27.24
N GLU A 228 14.44 2.82 27.26
CA GLU A 228 13.69 1.62 27.65
C GLU A 228 14.35 0.94 28.87
N PRO A 229 13.61 0.74 29.97
CA PRO A 229 14.10 -0.07 31.08
C PRO A 229 14.25 -1.54 30.68
N THR A 230 15.43 -2.11 30.92
CA THR A 230 15.74 -3.53 30.73
C THR A 230 16.24 -4.13 32.05
N GLU A 231 16.39 -5.46 32.11
CA GLU A 231 16.97 -6.14 33.29
C GLU A 231 18.42 -5.69 33.57
N GLU A 232 19.15 -5.25 32.55
CA GLU A 232 20.57 -4.84 32.64
C GLU A 232 20.75 -3.31 32.82
N GLY A 233 19.66 -2.54 32.82
CA GLY A 233 19.68 -1.09 32.95
C GLY A 233 18.77 -0.38 31.94
N VAL A 234 18.94 0.94 31.79
CA VAL A 234 18.19 1.72 30.78
C VAL A 234 18.93 1.68 29.46
N LEU A 235 18.25 1.21 28.42
CA LEU A 235 18.73 1.23 27.05
C LEU A 235 18.29 2.53 26.38
N ASP A 236 19.24 3.43 26.13
CA ASP A 236 19.03 4.70 25.43
C ASP A 236 19.43 4.56 23.96
N MET A 237 18.47 4.75 23.06
CA MET A 237 18.60 4.38 21.65
C MET A 237 17.89 5.34 20.71
N TYR A 238 18.42 5.48 19.50
CA TYR A 238 17.65 5.98 18.36
C TYR A 238 16.96 4.79 17.70
N ASP A 239 15.63 4.75 17.75
CA ASP A 239 14.81 3.64 17.23
C ASP A 239 13.55 4.19 16.52
N VAL A 240 12.73 3.30 15.99
CA VAL A 240 11.53 3.57 15.22
C VAL A 240 10.40 2.69 15.76
N ARG A 241 9.26 3.31 16.09
CA ARG A 241 8.04 2.56 16.43
C ARG A 241 7.33 2.10 15.17
N GLY A 242 7.84 1.03 14.58
CA GLY A 242 7.30 0.48 13.35
C GLY A 242 5.80 0.21 13.44
N THR A 243 5.29 -0.33 14.54
CA THR A 243 3.87 -0.67 14.68
C THR A 243 2.93 0.55 14.64
N GLU A 244 3.42 1.71 15.07
CA GLU A 244 2.70 2.98 15.12
C GLU A 244 2.81 3.80 13.81
N SER A 245 3.72 3.46 12.89
CA SER A 245 3.90 4.19 11.64
C SER A 245 2.62 4.15 10.80
N LEU A 246 2.18 5.32 10.30
CA LEU A 246 0.98 5.44 9.49
C LEU A 246 1.16 4.75 8.13
N LEU A 247 0.28 3.79 7.83
CA LEU A 247 0.32 2.98 6.62
C LEU A 247 -0.55 3.62 5.53
N PHE A 248 0.10 4.08 4.48
CA PHE A 248 -0.53 4.67 3.30
C PHE A 248 -0.87 3.56 2.31
N SER A 249 -2.03 3.69 1.68
CA SER A 249 -2.56 2.71 0.72
C SER A 249 -2.59 3.26 -0.69
N PHE A 250 -2.14 2.45 -1.64
CA PHE A 250 -2.21 2.73 -3.06
C PHE A 250 -2.75 1.49 -3.77
N GLU A 251 -3.93 1.62 -4.37
CA GLU A 251 -4.61 0.52 -5.05
C GLU A 251 -4.72 0.82 -6.54
N LYS A 252 -4.44 -0.18 -7.39
CA LYS A 252 -4.55 -0.02 -8.85
C LYS A 252 -5.92 0.48 -9.30
N ARG A 253 -6.99 0.01 -8.65
CA ARG A 253 -8.36 0.37 -8.98
C ARG A 253 -8.74 1.83 -8.70
N THR A 254 -7.95 2.54 -7.87
CA THR A 254 -8.26 3.93 -7.47
C THR A 254 -7.90 4.94 -8.55
N GLY A 255 -6.97 4.61 -9.45
CA GLY A 255 -6.64 5.43 -10.60
C GLY A 255 -5.22 5.25 -11.12
N GLN A 256 -4.90 5.91 -12.22
CA GLN A 256 -3.62 5.74 -12.94
C GLN A 256 -2.39 6.06 -12.07
N ARG A 257 -2.47 7.06 -11.18
CA ARG A 257 -1.37 7.43 -10.29
C ARG A 257 -1.02 6.30 -9.32
N ASP A 258 -2.02 5.76 -8.65
CA ASP A 258 -1.83 4.71 -7.65
C ASP A 258 -1.44 3.40 -8.33
N ALA A 259 -2.00 3.12 -9.51
CA ALA A 259 -1.57 1.99 -10.32
C ALA A 259 -0.08 2.08 -10.71
N ALA A 260 0.38 3.24 -11.16
CA ALA A 260 1.80 3.46 -11.44
C ALA A 260 2.66 3.31 -10.17
N PHE A 261 2.19 3.78 -9.01
CA PHE A 261 2.91 3.60 -7.75
C PHE A 261 3.06 2.11 -7.38
N VAL A 262 2.00 1.30 -7.54
CA VAL A 262 2.04 -0.15 -7.30
C VAL A 262 3.06 -0.82 -8.23
N GLU A 263 3.01 -0.50 -9.53
CA GLU A 263 3.89 -1.10 -10.54
C GLU A 263 5.36 -0.73 -10.34
N GLU A 264 5.66 0.54 -10.07
CA GLU A 264 7.03 0.98 -9.80
C GLU A 264 7.56 0.41 -8.48
N SER A 265 6.70 0.30 -7.45
CA SER A 265 7.08 -0.33 -6.18
C SER A 265 7.39 -1.82 -6.34
N GLN A 266 6.60 -2.53 -7.16
CA GLN A 266 6.88 -3.93 -7.51
C GLN A 266 8.19 -4.06 -8.29
N ARG A 267 8.42 -3.20 -9.29
CA ARG A 267 9.68 -3.19 -10.06
C ARG A 267 10.88 -2.92 -9.16
N TRP A 268 10.77 -1.96 -8.24
CA TRP A 268 11.80 -1.67 -7.25
C TRP A 268 12.07 -2.86 -6.33
N PHE A 269 11.01 -3.50 -5.81
CA PHE A 269 11.14 -4.69 -4.97
C PHE A 269 11.86 -5.82 -5.72
N ASP A 270 11.44 -6.11 -6.94
CA ASP A 270 12.03 -7.17 -7.78
C ASP A 270 13.49 -6.87 -8.13
N ALA A 271 13.82 -5.62 -8.46
CA ALA A 271 15.19 -5.21 -8.71
C ALA A 271 16.09 -5.45 -7.48
N LEU A 272 15.67 -5.05 -6.29
CA LEU A 272 16.42 -5.32 -5.06
C LEU A 272 16.54 -6.81 -4.77
N TRP A 273 15.41 -7.53 -4.91
CA TRP A 273 15.36 -8.97 -4.75
C TRP A 273 16.40 -9.61 -5.65
N GLU A 274 16.37 -9.39 -6.95
CA GLU A 274 17.21 -10.11 -7.91
C GLU A 274 18.69 -9.70 -7.88
N THR A 275 19.04 -8.49 -7.42
CA THR A 275 20.39 -7.94 -7.58
C THR A 275 21.22 -7.92 -6.30
N ILE A 276 20.89 -7.05 -5.35
CA ILE A 276 21.78 -6.68 -4.24
C ILE A 276 21.47 -7.39 -2.93
N THR A 277 20.33 -8.09 -2.84
CA THR A 277 20.02 -8.88 -1.65
C THR A 277 20.68 -10.26 -1.69
N THR A 278 20.89 -10.87 -0.53
CA THR A 278 21.48 -12.21 -0.38
C THR A 278 20.55 -13.11 0.43
N ASP A 279 20.84 -14.41 0.54
CA ASP A 279 20.03 -15.30 1.38
C ASP A 279 20.09 -14.87 2.86
N LEU A 280 18.93 -14.79 3.50
CA LEU A 280 18.85 -14.42 4.92
C LEU A 280 18.77 -15.65 5.81
N THR A 281 19.77 -15.81 6.67
CA THR A 281 19.73 -16.80 7.75
C THR A 281 18.99 -16.23 8.97
N LEU A 282 17.91 -16.90 9.36
CA LEU A 282 17.14 -16.62 10.58
C LEU A 282 17.63 -17.51 11.73
N SER A 283 18.93 -17.46 12.06
CA SER A 283 19.54 -18.21 13.17
C SER A 283 20.34 -17.31 14.08
#